data_AF-A0A835N8D2-F1
#
_entry.id   AF-A0A835N8D2-F1
#
_cell.length_a   1.000
_cell.length_b   1.000
_cell.length_c   1.000
_cell.angle_alpha   90.00
_cell.angle_beta   90.00
_cell.angle_gamma   90.00
#
_symmetry.space_group_name_H-M   'P 1'
#
loop_
_entity.id
_entity.type
_entity.pdbx_description
1 polymer ?
#
loop_
_entity_poly.entity_id
_entity_poly.type
_entity_poly.pdbx_seq_one_letter_code
_entity_poly.pdbx_strand_id
1 'polypeptide(L)'
;MSARHAPSSGSDSDPRYATLDERKRKRMISNRESARRSRMRKQKQMEDLVNEASKLQNENNQLRQGINAAHERLMEMESANNVLRAQAVELTERLRSLNSLLQIAEEVSGLSMEIPEIPNLLLEPWQLPCSVPPIMASADMPVMKESMHYIIDHTKEIEKMIS
;
A
#
# COMPACT_ATOMS: atom_id res chain seq x y z
N MET A 1 24.33 84.19 46.32
CA MET A 1 25.36 83.13 46.46
C MET A 1 24.68 81.82 46.08
N SER A 2 24.85 81.35 44.84
CA SER A 2 25.70 80.20 44.45
C SER A 2 25.36 78.92 45.24
N ALA A 3 25.12 77.74 44.66
CA ALA A 3 25.63 77.21 43.39
C ALA A 3 24.67 76.18 42.75
N ARG A 4 24.74 76.11 41.42
CA ARG A 4 24.21 75.04 40.58
C ARG A 4 25.11 73.81 40.73
N HIS A 5 24.53 72.63 40.96
CA HIS A 5 25.18 71.37 40.62
C HIS A 5 24.46 70.76 39.43
N ALA A 6 25.08 70.92 38.26
CA ALA A 6 24.75 70.14 37.08
C ALA A 6 25.14 68.68 37.33
N PRO A 7 24.29 67.70 37.00
CA PRO A 7 24.81 66.36 36.77
C PRO A 7 25.70 66.44 35.52
N SER A 8 26.99 66.20 35.74
CA SER A 8 27.97 65.98 34.67
C SER A 8 27.44 64.88 33.74
N SER A 9 26.92 65.29 32.59
CA SER A 9 26.59 64.42 31.46
C SER A 9 27.89 64.03 30.76
N GLY A 10 28.73 63.28 31.46
CA GLY A 10 29.91 62.62 30.92
C GLY A 10 29.56 61.20 30.53
N SER A 11 28.81 61.03 29.43
CA SER A 11 28.66 59.72 28.79
C SER A 11 29.95 59.39 28.03
N ASP A 12 31.00 59.11 28.80
CA ASP A 12 32.17 58.42 28.27
C ASP A 12 31.78 56.95 28.14
N SER A 13 31.02 56.65 27.09
CA SER A 13 30.66 55.28 26.76
C SER A 13 31.95 54.54 26.38
N ASP A 14 32.53 53.84 27.36
CA ASP A 14 33.70 52.99 27.16
C ASP A 14 33.45 52.13 25.90
N PRO A 15 34.31 52.21 24.87
CA PRO A 15 34.09 51.59 23.57
C PRO A 15 33.83 50.08 23.67
N ARG A 16 34.23 49.43 24.77
CA ARG A 16 33.89 48.03 25.07
C ARG A 16 32.38 47.80 25.20
N TYR A 17 31.60 48.70 25.81
CA TYR A 17 30.15 48.55 25.94
C TYR A 17 29.41 48.73 24.61
N ALA A 18 29.84 49.69 23.78
CA ALA A 18 29.28 49.88 22.44
C ALA A 18 29.45 48.63 21.55
N THR A 19 30.61 47.94 21.63
CA THR A 19 30.83 46.69 20.90
C THR A 19 29.98 45.52 21.41
N LEU A 20 29.73 45.46 22.72
CA LEU A 20 28.87 44.44 23.33
C LEU A 20 27.41 44.61 22.92
N ASP A 21 26.93 45.85 22.88
CA ASP A 21 25.58 46.18 22.44
C ASP A 21 25.38 45.86 20.95
N GLU A 22 26.34 46.18 20.10
CA GLU A 22 26.26 45.81 18.68
C GLU A 22 26.31 44.27 18.51
N ARG A 23 27.13 43.55 19.28
CA ARG A 23 27.15 42.08 19.28
C ARG A 23 25.82 41.50 19.76
N LYS A 24 25.19 42.10 20.77
CA LYS A 24 23.85 41.70 21.26
C LYS A 24 22.80 41.93 20.18
N ARG A 25 22.82 43.10 19.52
CA ARG A 25 21.92 43.44 18.41
C ARG A 25 22.02 42.43 17.26
N LYS A 26 23.25 42.14 16.81
CA LYS A 26 23.53 41.13 15.77
C LYS A 26 23.02 39.74 16.16
N ARG A 27 23.23 39.32 17.42
CA ARG A 27 22.71 38.04 17.93
C ARG A 27 21.19 37.97 17.94
N MET A 28 20.50 39.05 18.32
CA MET A 28 19.03 39.08 18.29
C MET A 28 18.49 38.96 16.86
N ILE A 29 19.12 39.63 15.88
CA ILE A 29 18.72 39.53 14.48
C ILE A 29 18.98 38.13 13.94
N SER A 30 20.18 37.57 14.16
CA SER A 30 20.54 36.23 13.70
C SER A 30 19.67 35.15 14.35
N ASN A 31 19.43 35.23 15.67
CA ASN A 31 18.57 34.28 16.36
C ASN A 31 17.13 34.37 15.85
N ARG A 32 16.58 35.58 15.69
CA ARG A 32 15.25 35.80 15.11
C ARG A 32 15.14 35.17 13.73
N GLU A 33 16.14 35.36 12.88
CA GLU A 33 16.15 34.77 11.55
C GLU A 33 16.27 33.25 11.60
N SER A 34 17.13 32.70 12.46
CA SER A 34 17.29 31.25 12.64
C SER A 34 16.01 30.59 13.15
N ALA A 35 15.29 31.20 14.09
CA ALA A 35 14.02 30.74 14.60
C ALA A 35 12.95 30.76 13.50
N ARG A 36 12.90 31.83 12.69
CA ARG A 36 12.02 31.89 11.51
C ARG A 36 12.33 30.77 10.52
N ARG A 37 13.60 30.58 10.13
CA ARG A 37 14.02 29.49 9.22
C ARG A 37 13.68 28.11 9.79
N SER A 38 13.83 27.92 11.09
CA SER A 38 13.47 26.67 11.77
C SER A 38 11.97 26.39 11.68
N ARG A 39 11.13 27.40 11.97
CA ARG A 39 9.67 27.28 11.83
C ARG A 39 9.26 26.98 10.40
N MET A 40 9.83 27.69 9.42
CA MET A 40 9.56 27.44 7.99
C MET A 40 9.94 26.03 7.56
N ARG A 41 11.10 25.51 8.00
CA ARG A 41 11.51 24.13 7.70
C ARG A 41 10.55 23.10 8.29
N LYS A 42 10.14 23.28 9.55
CA LYS A 42 9.19 22.37 10.20
C LYS A 42 7.80 22.42 9.55
N GLN A 43 7.36 23.62 9.15
CA GLN A 43 6.11 23.80 8.40
C GLN A 43 6.15 23.06 7.06
N LYS A 44 7.23 23.25 6.29
CA LYS A 44 7.41 22.54 5.01
C LYS A 44 7.43 21.02 5.20
N GLN A 45 8.15 20.51 6.20
CA GLN A 45 8.16 19.08 6.49
C GLN A 45 6.77 18.54 6.82
N MET A 46 5.96 19.31 7.55
CA MET A 46 4.57 18.92 7.85
C MET A 46 3.72 18.88 6.58
N GLU A 47 3.84 19.89 5.71
CA GLU A 47 3.14 19.94 4.42
C GLU A 47 3.55 18.78 3.50
N ASP A 48 4.85 18.48 3.42
CA ASP A 48 5.38 17.37 2.64
C ASP A 48 4.81 16.02 3.14
N LEU A 49 4.76 15.81 4.46
CA LEU A 49 4.17 14.59 5.05
C LEU A 49 2.66 14.48 4.80
N VAL A 50 1.91 15.58 4.87
CA VAL A 50 0.46 15.59 4.57
C VAL A 50 0.22 15.24 3.10
N ASN A 51 1.03 15.79 2.20
CA ASN A 51 0.95 15.50 0.77
C ASN A 51 1.29 14.03 0.48
N GLU A 52 2.32 13.49 1.13
CA GLU A 52 2.69 12.07 0.99
C GLU A 52 1.61 11.14 1.52
N ALA A 53 1.03 11.43 2.70
CA ALA A 53 -0.08 10.66 3.25
C ALA A 53 -1.30 10.67 2.32
N SER A 54 -1.66 11.83 1.77
CA SER A 54 -2.76 11.96 0.80
C SER A 54 -2.49 11.17 -0.49
N LYS A 55 -1.26 11.24 -1.01
CA LYS A 55 -0.84 10.47 -2.19
C LYS A 55 -0.95 8.97 -1.93
N LEU A 56 -0.40 8.48 -0.83
CA LEU A 56 -0.46 7.06 -0.45
C LEU A 56 -1.91 6.59 -0.23
N GLN A 57 -2.75 7.42 0.38
CA GLN A 57 -4.17 7.12 0.55
C GLN A 57 -4.88 6.96 -0.80
N ASN A 58 -4.59 7.84 -1.76
CA ASN A 58 -5.14 7.74 -3.10
C ASN A 58 -4.63 6.49 -3.84
N GLU A 59 -3.33 6.19 -3.78
CA GLU A 59 -2.75 4.97 -4.36
C GLU A 59 -3.36 3.71 -3.74
N ASN A 60 -3.54 3.67 -2.41
CA ASN A 60 -4.19 2.55 -1.73
C ASN A 60 -5.64 2.36 -2.20
N ASN A 61 -6.39 3.45 -2.36
CA ASN A 61 -7.75 3.40 -2.90
C ASN A 61 -7.78 2.85 -4.33
N GLN A 62 -6.86 3.27 -5.19
CA GLN A 62 -6.75 2.77 -6.57
C GLN A 62 -6.39 1.29 -6.61
N LEU A 63 -5.44 0.85 -5.79
CA LEU A 63 -5.07 -0.56 -5.66
C LEU A 63 -6.26 -1.40 -5.18
N ARG A 64 -7.00 -0.93 -4.18
CA ARG A 64 -8.20 -1.63 -3.67
C ARG A 64 -9.25 -1.77 -4.76
N GLN A 65 -9.51 -0.73 -5.54
CA GLN A 65 -10.42 -0.80 -6.68
C GLN A 65 -9.95 -1.80 -7.74
N GLY A 66 -8.64 -1.80 -8.05
CA GLY A 66 -8.04 -2.77 -8.98
C GLY A 66 -8.20 -4.21 -8.51
N ILE A 67 -7.98 -4.48 -7.23
CA ILE A 67 -8.17 -5.81 -6.62
C ILE A 67 -9.63 -6.24 -6.73
N ASN A 68 -10.58 -5.37 -6.38
CA ASN A 68 -12.01 -5.69 -6.47
C ASN A 68 -12.43 -6.01 -7.90
N ALA A 69 -12.02 -5.18 -8.87
CA ALA A 69 -12.33 -5.42 -10.28
C ALA A 69 -11.67 -6.70 -10.83
N ALA A 70 -10.48 -7.07 -10.35
CA ALA A 70 -9.86 -8.34 -10.71
C ALA A 70 -10.61 -9.53 -10.10
N HIS A 71 -11.05 -9.40 -8.85
CA HIS A 71 -11.84 -10.42 -8.17
C HIS A 71 -13.18 -10.67 -8.88
N GLU A 72 -13.91 -9.62 -9.26
CA GLU A 72 -15.16 -9.74 -10.03
C GLU A 72 -14.93 -10.50 -11.35
N ARG A 73 -13.90 -10.14 -12.12
CA ARG A 73 -13.56 -10.86 -13.37
C ARG A 73 -13.18 -12.32 -13.14
N LEU A 74 -12.49 -12.64 -12.04
CA LEU A 74 -12.17 -14.02 -11.68
C LEU A 74 -13.44 -14.82 -11.39
N MET A 75 -14.38 -14.25 -10.64
CA MET A 75 -15.67 -14.90 -10.35
C MET A 75 -16.49 -15.13 -11.63
N GLU A 76 -16.53 -14.14 -12.54
CA GLU A 76 -17.16 -14.29 -13.85
C GLU A 76 -16.53 -15.43 -14.65
N MET A 77 -15.20 -15.47 -14.74
CA MET A 77 -14.46 -16.52 -15.43
C MET A 77 -14.68 -17.91 -14.82
N GLU A 78 -14.69 -18.00 -13.48
CA GLU A 78 -14.98 -19.25 -12.77
C GLU A 78 -16.40 -19.74 -13.05
N SER A 79 -17.38 -18.83 -13.08
CA SER A 79 -18.76 -19.17 -13.42
C SER A 79 -18.87 -19.71 -14.85
N ALA A 80 -18.22 -19.07 -15.82
CA ALA A 80 -18.19 -19.53 -17.21
C ALA A 80 -17.50 -20.89 -17.34
N ASN A 81 -16.39 -21.10 -16.63
CA ASN A 81 -15.71 -22.39 -16.56
C ASN A 81 -16.61 -23.49 -15.98
N ASN A 82 -17.40 -23.20 -14.95
CA ASN A 82 -18.33 -24.16 -14.38
C ASN A 82 -19.44 -24.55 -15.36
N VAL A 83 -19.96 -23.59 -16.13
CA VAL A 83 -20.94 -23.86 -17.21
C VAL A 83 -20.31 -24.78 -18.27
N LEU A 84 -19.10 -24.45 -18.75
CA LEU A 84 -18.40 -25.26 -19.75
C LEU A 84 -18.12 -26.68 -19.25
N ARG A 85 -17.74 -26.84 -17.97
CA ARG A 85 -17.55 -28.15 -17.34
C ARG A 85 -18.84 -28.96 -17.30
N ALA A 86 -19.96 -28.33 -16.91
CA ALA A 86 -21.26 -29.00 -16.89
C ALA A 86 -21.66 -29.48 -18.30
N GLN A 87 -21.45 -28.64 -19.33
CA GLN A 87 -21.71 -29.00 -20.72
C GLN A 87 -20.80 -30.15 -21.20
N ALA A 88 -19.52 -30.14 -20.82
CA ALA A 88 -18.59 -31.21 -21.17
C ALA A 88 -19.00 -32.55 -20.54
N VAL A 89 -19.44 -32.55 -19.28
CA VAL A 89 -19.98 -33.73 -18.60
C VAL A 89 -21.23 -34.24 -19.31
N GLU A 90 -22.20 -33.36 -19.59
CA GLU A 90 -23.45 -33.73 -20.27
C GLU A 90 -23.18 -34.36 -21.65
N LEU A 91 -22.32 -33.75 -22.46
CA LEU A 91 -21.96 -34.27 -23.77
C LEU A 91 -21.23 -35.61 -23.69
N THR A 92 -20.35 -35.78 -22.69
CA THR A 92 -19.66 -37.05 -22.45
C THR A 92 -20.65 -38.16 -22.08
N GLU A 93 -21.62 -37.86 -21.20
CA GLU A 93 -22.65 -38.83 -20.80
C GLU A 93 -23.54 -39.22 -21.99
N ARG A 94 -23.96 -38.25 -22.80
CA ARG A 94 -24.72 -38.52 -24.04
C ARG A 94 -23.94 -39.41 -24.99
N LEU A 95 -22.65 -39.12 -25.20
CA LEU A 95 -21.80 -39.94 -26.07
C LEU A 95 -21.61 -41.35 -25.51
N ARG A 96 -21.41 -41.50 -24.19
CA ARG A 96 -21.34 -42.82 -23.53
C ARG A 96 -22.63 -43.60 -23.69
N SER A 97 -23.79 -42.94 -23.58
CA SER A 97 -25.09 -43.57 -23.83
C SER A 97 -25.23 -44.06 -25.27
N LEU A 98 -24.79 -43.26 -26.26
CA LEU A 98 -24.82 -43.66 -27.67
C LEU A 98 -23.86 -44.83 -27.94
N ASN A 99 -22.66 -44.78 -27.39
CA ASN A 99 -21.69 -45.87 -27.46
C ASN A 99 -22.25 -47.17 -26.88
N SER A 100 -22.94 -47.11 -25.73
CA SER A 100 -23.61 -48.28 -25.15
C SER A 100 -24.72 -48.84 -26.06
N LEU A 101 -25.51 -47.99 -26.72
CA LEU A 101 -26.51 -48.44 -27.69
C LEU A 101 -25.88 -49.09 -28.92
N LEU A 102 -24.75 -48.57 -29.40
CA LEU A 102 -24.00 -49.16 -30.52
C LEU A 102 -23.47 -50.54 -30.15
N GLN A 103 -22.95 -50.72 -28.93
CA GLN A 103 -22.48 -52.01 -28.44
C GLN A 103 -23.61 -53.06 -28.38
N ILE A 104 -24.81 -52.66 -27.91
CA ILE A 104 -26.00 -53.53 -27.95
C ILE A 104 -26.38 -53.89 -29.40
N ALA A 105 -26.31 -52.93 -30.33
CA ALA A 105 -26.62 -53.16 -31.73
C ALA A 105 -25.60 -54.10 -32.40
N GLU A 106 -24.31 -53.98 -32.10
CA GLU A 106 -23.24 -54.89 -32.55
C GLU A 106 -23.50 -56.33 -32.07
N GLU A 107 -23.87 -56.52 -30.80
CA GLU A 107 -24.22 -57.83 -30.24
C GLU A 107 -25.41 -58.49 -30.97
N VAL A 108 -26.41 -57.70 -31.35
CA VAL A 108 -27.62 -58.20 -32.05
C VAL A 108 -27.36 -58.45 -33.54
N SER A 109 -26.53 -57.62 -34.20
CA SER A 109 -26.32 -57.64 -35.64
C SER A 109 -25.09 -58.42 -36.09
N GLY A 110 -24.16 -58.73 -35.18
CA GLY A 110 -22.90 -59.44 -35.46
C GLY A 110 -21.89 -58.61 -36.28
N LEU A 111 -22.16 -57.32 -36.47
CA LEU A 111 -21.35 -56.39 -37.27
C LEU A 111 -20.45 -55.59 -36.33
N SER A 112 -19.14 -55.80 -36.43
CA SER A 112 -18.21 -55.16 -35.50
C SER A 112 -18.08 -53.66 -35.75
N MET A 113 -18.25 -52.85 -34.70
CA MET A 113 -18.14 -51.39 -34.76
C MET A 113 -17.04 -50.92 -33.80
N GLU A 114 -16.01 -50.25 -34.35
CA GLU A 114 -14.93 -49.69 -33.53
C GLU A 114 -15.43 -48.42 -32.81
N ILE A 115 -15.75 -48.54 -31.51
CA ILE A 115 -16.25 -47.44 -30.69
C ILE A 115 -15.07 -46.62 -30.14
N PRO A 116 -14.95 -45.31 -30.41
CA PRO A 116 -13.89 -44.48 -29.85
C PRO A 116 -14.02 -44.31 -28.32
N GLU A 117 -12.96 -44.64 -27.58
CA GLU A 117 -12.87 -44.34 -26.15
C GLU A 117 -12.62 -42.84 -25.93
N ILE A 118 -13.40 -42.22 -25.03
CA ILE A 118 -13.24 -40.81 -24.68
C ILE A 118 -12.13 -40.69 -23.62
N PRO A 119 -11.05 -39.92 -23.87
CA PRO A 119 -9.99 -39.74 -22.88
C PRO A 119 -10.50 -39.00 -21.63
N ASN A 120 -10.16 -39.51 -20.44
CA ASN A 120 -10.46 -38.91 -19.13
C ASN A 120 -9.96 -37.46 -18.97
N LEU A 121 -9.02 -37.01 -19.80
CA LEU A 121 -8.47 -35.65 -19.81
C LEU A 121 -9.51 -34.57 -20.13
N LEU A 122 -10.63 -34.94 -20.78
CA LEU A 122 -11.76 -34.03 -21.01
C LEU A 122 -12.57 -33.74 -19.74
N LEU A 123 -12.51 -34.63 -18.74
CA LEU A 123 -13.22 -34.47 -17.47
C LEU A 123 -12.39 -33.72 -16.42
N GLU A 124 -11.06 -33.78 -16.51
CA GLU A 124 -10.15 -33.06 -15.60
C GLU A 124 -9.07 -32.27 -16.34
N PRO A 125 -9.40 -31.10 -16.93
CA PRO A 125 -8.47 -30.32 -17.75
C PRO A 125 -7.27 -29.74 -16.98
N TRP A 126 -7.32 -29.74 -15.64
CA TRP A 126 -6.36 -29.04 -14.78
C TRP A 126 -5.54 -29.96 -13.87
N GLN A 127 -5.52 -31.27 -14.13
CA GLN A 127 -4.47 -32.16 -13.61
C GLN A 127 -3.14 -31.86 -14.35
N LEU A 128 -2.67 -30.61 -14.27
CA LEU A 128 -1.34 -30.26 -14.73
C LEU A 128 -0.32 -30.85 -13.72
N PRO A 129 0.71 -31.58 -14.18
CA PRO A 129 1.78 -32.10 -13.31
C PRO A 129 2.59 -31.00 -12.59
N CYS A 130 2.32 -29.73 -12.87
CA CYS A 130 3.05 -28.61 -12.31
C CYS A 130 2.42 -28.19 -10.99
N SER A 131 2.99 -28.65 -9.87
CA SER A 131 2.81 -27.99 -8.58
C SER A 131 3.14 -26.52 -8.75
N VAL A 132 2.14 -25.64 -8.67
CA VAL A 132 2.40 -24.21 -8.53
C VAL A 132 3.14 -24.06 -7.21
N PRO A 133 4.43 -23.66 -7.18
CA PRO A 133 5.12 -23.46 -5.92
C PRO A 133 4.32 -22.42 -5.13
N PRO A 134 4.15 -22.61 -3.81
CA PRO A 134 3.45 -21.63 -2.99
C PRO A 134 4.10 -20.27 -3.21
N ILE A 135 3.29 -19.26 -3.50
CA ILE A 135 3.73 -17.88 -3.56
C ILE A 135 4.27 -17.57 -2.16
N MET A 136 5.58 -17.64 -2.02
CA MET A 136 6.30 -17.26 -0.82
C MET A 136 5.98 -15.78 -0.58
N ALA A 137 5.09 -15.49 0.37
CA ALA A 137 4.96 -14.14 0.90
C ALA A 137 6.35 -13.73 1.38
N SER A 138 6.94 -12.74 0.71
CA SER A 138 8.25 -12.19 1.08
C SER A 138 8.21 -11.85 2.57
N ALA A 139 9.13 -12.45 3.34
CA ALA A 139 9.21 -12.34 4.79
C ALA A 139 9.77 -10.98 5.27
N ASP A 140 9.84 -9.96 4.40
CA ASP A 140 10.23 -8.61 4.79
C ASP A 140 9.03 -7.84 5.37
N MET A 141 8.63 -8.26 6.56
CA MET A 141 7.73 -7.56 7.47
C MET A 141 8.43 -6.82 8.66
N PRO A 142 9.71 -6.37 8.63
CA PRO A 142 10.24 -5.56 9.72
C PRO A 142 9.78 -4.10 9.64
N VAL A 143 9.65 -3.54 8.43
CA VAL A 143 9.40 -2.10 8.21
C VAL A 143 8.01 -1.66 8.68
N MET A 144 6.98 -2.49 8.50
CA MET A 144 5.63 -2.19 8.98
C MET A 144 5.50 -2.24 10.51
N LYS A 145 6.23 -3.15 11.18
CA LYS A 145 6.19 -3.26 12.66
C LYS A 145 6.88 -2.07 13.32
N GLU A 146 8.02 -1.65 12.79
CA GLU A 146 8.71 -0.43 13.24
C GLU A 146 7.86 0.82 12.97
N SER A 147 7.19 0.90 11.81
CA SER A 147 6.32 2.03 11.49
C SER A 147 5.10 2.10 12.42
N MET A 148 4.47 0.97 12.74
CA MET A 148 3.36 0.92 13.69
C MET A 148 3.80 1.28 15.11
N HIS A 149 4.95 0.80 15.58
CA HIS A 149 5.49 1.19 16.89
C HIS A 149 5.79 2.69 16.95
N TYR A 150 6.39 3.26 15.91
CA TYR A 150 6.68 4.69 15.84
C TYR A 150 5.41 5.56 15.87
N ILE A 151 4.35 5.13 15.17
CA ILE A 151 3.06 5.83 15.16
C ILE A 151 2.40 5.78 16.55
N ILE A 152 2.40 4.61 17.21
CA ILE A 152 1.81 4.42 18.54
C ILE A 152 2.52 5.25 19.61
N ASP A 153 3.85 5.34 19.54
CA ASP A 153 4.63 6.13 20.50
C ASP A 153 4.42 7.64 20.28
N HIS A 154 4.31 8.08 19.02
CA HIS A 154 4.01 9.48 18.72
C HIS A 154 2.59 9.90 19.13
N THR A 155 1.58 9.04 18.98
CA THR A 155 0.21 9.37 19.41
C THR A 155 0.11 9.49 20.93
N LYS A 156 0.80 8.63 21.69
CA LYS A 156 0.87 8.75 23.16
C LYS A 156 1.54 10.04 23.63
N GLU A 157 2.60 10.47 22.96
CA GLU A 157 3.29 11.72 23.32
C GLU A 157 2.41 12.95 23.03
N ILE A 158 1.60 12.90 21.97
CA ILE A 158 0.62 13.95 21.65
C ILE A 158 -0.49 14.01 22.70
N GLU A 159 -1.05 12.87 23.11
CA GLU A 159 -2.07 12.81 24.17
C GLU A 159 -1.56 13.38 25.50
N LYS A 160 -0.30 13.11 25.85
CA LYS A 160 0.36 13.66 27.04
C LYS A 160 0.59 15.17 27.00
N MET A 161 0.75 15.77 25.82
CA MET A 161 0.87 17.23 25.69
C MET A 161 -0.47 17.96 25.76
N ILE A 162 -1.58 17.26 25.49
CA ILE A 162 -2.93 17.84 25.47
C ILE A 162 -3.60 17.74 26.86
N SER A 163 -3.14 16.81 27.71
CA SER A 163 -3.57 16.66 29.11
C SER A 163 -2.76 17.50 30.08
#